data_AF-A0A2H3BNT6-F1
#
_entry.id   AF-A0A2H3BNT6-F1
#
_cell.length_a   1.000
_cell.length_b   1.000
_cell.length_c   1.000
_cell.angle_alpha   90.00
_cell.angle_beta   90.00
_cell.angle_gamma   90.00
#
_symmetry.space_group_name_H-M   'P 1'
#
loop_
_entity.id
_entity.type
_entity.pdbx_description
1 polymer ?
#
loop_
_entity_poly.entity_id
_entity_poly.type
_entity_poly.pdbx_seq_one_letter_code
_entity_poly.pdbx_strand_id
1 'polypeptide(L)'
;VSDAKMVVEYLTSDLHVPGNHIQLLLSTSIEECNRVSSCCDFAAILGLSTNTDIQHGENILIYFAGHGTTYECADYYQKETAAALGTIEALCPMDRGPKPTATGIPDISDREINTILAEIAKKKGNHTTFILDCCHSFSITRG
;
A
#
# COMPACT_ATOMS: atom_id res chain seq x y z
N VAL A 1 -7.65 7.68 -9.70
CA VAL A 1 -8.48 8.57 -8.83
C VAL A 1 -9.96 8.26 -8.98
N SER A 2 -10.49 8.14 -10.21
CA SER A 2 -11.90 7.74 -10.41
C SER A 2 -12.21 6.40 -9.75
N ASP A 3 -11.29 5.44 -9.87
CA ASP A 3 -11.49 4.05 -9.43
C ASP A 3 -11.67 3.98 -7.92
N ALA A 4 -10.79 4.63 -7.14
CA ALA A 4 -10.91 4.71 -5.69
C ALA A 4 -12.24 5.35 -5.24
N LYS A 5 -12.72 6.39 -5.95
CA LYS A 5 -14.02 7.01 -5.64
C LYS A 5 -15.18 6.06 -5.92
N MET A 6 -15.13 5.32 -7.04
CA MET A 6 -16.14 4.32 -7.37
C MET A 6 -16.18 3.18 -6.35
N VAL A 7 -15.01 2.74 -5.85
CA VAL A 7 -14.95 1.73 -4.78
C VAL A 7 -15.59 2.26 -3.48
N VAL A 8 -15.34 3.52 -3.11
CA VAL A 8 -16.00 4.14 -1.95
C VAL A 8 -17.51 4.24 -2.15
N GLU A 9 -17.96 4.64 -3.34
CA GLU A 9 -19.39 4.69 -3.68
C GLU A 9 -20.05 3.31 -3.57
N TYR A 10 -19.41 2.27 -4.10
CA TYR A 10 -19.85 0.89 -3.97
C TYR A 10 -19.89 0.41 -2.50
N LEU A 11 -18.84 0.69 -1.72
CA LEU A 11 -18.78 0.30 -0.31
C LEU A 11 -19.90 0.94 0.51
N THR A 12 -20.20 2.21 0.24
CA THR A 12 -21.22 2.97 0.98
C THR A 12 -22.64 2.70 0.49
N SER A 13 -22.85 2.56 -0.82
CA SER A 13 -24.18 2.48 -1.43
C SER A 13 -24.71 1.06 -1.51
N ASP A 14 -23.86 0.11 -1.92
CA ASP A 14 -24.27 -1.28 -2.11
C ASP A 14 -23.98 -2.12 -0.85
N LEU A 15 -22.80 -1.92 -0.25
CA LEU A 15 -22.37 -2.69 0.94
C LEU A 15 -22.71 -2.01 2.26
N HIS A 16 -23.25 -0.79 2.23
CA HIS A 16 -23.71 -0.04 3.41
C HIS A 16 -22.62 0.13 4.50
N VAL A 17 -21.35 0.19 4.10
CA VAL A 17 -20.23 0.44 5.01
C VAL A 17 -20.32 1.88 5.51
N PRO A 18 -20.32 2.11 6.84
CA PRO A 18 -20.35 3.46 7.40
C PRO A 18 -19.17 4.31 6.91
N GLY A 19 -19.41 5.56 6.53
CA GLY A 19 -18.37 6.44 6.00
C GLY A 19 -17.22 6.70 6.99
N ASN A 20 -17.48 6.65 8.29
CA ASN A 20 -16.44 6.74 9.33
C ASN A 20 -15.56 5.48 9.43
N HIS A 21 -15.91 4.39 8.76
CA HIS A 21 -15.10 3.18 8.64
C HIS A 21 -14.30 3.15 7.32
N ILE A 22 -14.33 4.24 6.54
CA ILE A 22 -13.64 4.36 5.26
C ILE A 22 -12.62 5.48 5.34
N GLN A 23 -11.35 5.16 5.09
CA GLN A 23 -10.29 6.14 4.90
C GLN A 23 -9.96 6.23 3.41
N LEU A 24 -10.23 7.38 2.80
CA LEU A 24 -9.95 7.64 1.39
C LEU A 24 -8.72 8.55 1.26
N LEU A 25 -7.68 8.05 0.60
CA LEU A 25 -6.46 8.80 0.30
C LEU A 25 -6.42 9.10 -1.21
N LEU A 26 -6.38 10.39 -1.58
CA LEU A 26 -6.38 10.83 -2.99
C LEU A 26 -5.23 11.81 -3.27
N SER A 27 -4.63 11.66 -4.46
CA SER A 27 -3.75 12.69 -5.04
C SER A 27 -4.58 13.72 -5.79
N THR A 28 -4.86 14.85 -5.17
CA THR A 28 -5.57 15.95 -5.86
C THR A 28 -4.74 17.22 -6.02
N SER A 29 -3.64 17.40 -5.27
CA SER A 29 -2.69 18.50 -5.50
C SER A 29 -1.28 18.27 -4.89
N ILE A 30 -0.26 18.94 -5.44
CA ILE A 30 1.11 19.00 -4.90
C ILE A 30 1.11 19.63 -3.48
N GLU A 31 0.14 20.50 -3.17
CA GLU A 31 0.01 21.13 -1.85
C GLU A 31 -0.57 20.17 -0.78
N GLU A 32 -1.49 19.28 -1.15
CA GLU A 32 -1.94 18.17 -0.29
C GLU A 32 -0.86 17.10 -0.12
N CYS A 33 -0.04 16.88 -1.14
CA CYS A 33 1.13 16.01 -1.10
C CYS A 33 2.15 16.43 -0.03
N ASN A 34 2.27 17.74 0.26
CA ASN A 34 3.14 18.24 1.34
C ASN A 34 2.54 18.02 2.75
N ARG A 35 1.23 17.79 2.86
CA ARG A 35 0.55 17.38 4.11
C ARG A 35 0.51 15.86 4.28
N VAL A 36 0.56 15.13 3.17
CA VAL A 36 0.45 13.68 3.08
C VAL A 36 1.78 13.14 2.55
N SER A 37 2.80 13.03 3.43
CA SER A 37 4.04 12.29 3.14
C SER A 37 3.72 10.80 2.86
N SER A 38 4.62 9.99 2.29
CA SER A 38 4.35 8.56 1.97
C SER A 38 4.39 7.70 3.21
N CYS A 39 4.91 8.28 4.29
CA CYS A 39 4.55 7.88 5.63
C CYS A 39 3.03 7.71 5.77
N CYS A 40 2.17 8.43 5.04
CA CYS A 40 0.72 8.31 5.11
C CYS A 40 0.18 7.05 4.42
N ASP A 41 0.66 6.62 3.25
CA ASP A 41 0.14 5.39 2.64
C ASP A 41 0.61 4.18 3.46
N PHE A 42 1.91 4.11 3.76
CA PHE A 42 2.47 3.05 4.61
C PHE A 42 1.89 3.07 6.02
N ALA A 43 1.81 4.24 6.69
CA ALA A 43 1.26 4.33 8.04
C ALA A 43 -0.27 4.25 8.08
N ALA A 44 -1.00 4.55 7.01
CA ALA A 44 -2.43 4.26 6.96
C ALA A 44 -2.64 2.76 6.97
N ILE A 45 -1.95 2.01 6.09
CA ILE A 45 -2.06 0.55 6.05
C ILE A 45 -1.57 -0.05 7.38
N LEU A 46 -0.40 0.35 7.87
CA LEU A 46 0.12 -0.13 9.17
C LEU A 46 -0.80 0.27 10.33
N GLY A 47 -1.41 1.44 10.27
CA GLY A 47 -2.35 1.96 11.27
C GLY A 47 -3.58 1.07 11.45
N LEU A 48 -3.97 0.29 10.43
CA LEU A 48 -5.03 -0.72 10.57
C LEU A 48 -4.70 -1.76 11.64
N SER A 49 -3.41 -2.10 11.83
CA SER A 49 -2.99 -3.06 12.86
C SER A 49 -3.15 -2.54 14.29
N THR A 50 -3.12 -1.22 14.48
CA THR A 50 -3.19 -0.55 15.80
C THR A 50 -4.51 0.18 16.06
N ASN A 51 -5.34 0.37 15.03
CA ASN A 51 -6.64 1.03 15.16
C ASN A 51 -7.54 0.25 16.12
N THR A 52 -7.93 0.84 17.25
CA THR A 52 -8.75 0.20 18.29
C THR A 52 -10.20 -0.02 17.89
N ASP A 53 -10.68 0.71 16.88
CA ASP A 53 -12.06 0.59 16.40
C ASP A 53 -12.25 -0.70 15.60
N ILE A 54 -11.18 -1.20 14.96
CA ILE A 54 -11.18 -2.47 14.24
C ILE A 54 -11.00 -3.63 15.23
N GLN A 55 -12.03 -4.43 15.40
CA GLN A 55 -11.99 -5.61 16.27
C GLN A 55 -11.33 -6.81 15.57
N HIS A 56 -10.85 -7.76 16.37
CA HIS A 56 -10.31 -9.00 15.83
C HIS A 56 -11.42 -9.78 15.11
N GLY A 57 -11.15 -10.22 13.88
CA GLY A 57 -12.07 -10.97 13.03
C GLY A 57 -12.92 -10.10 12.11
N GLU A 58 -12.86 -8.77 12.21
CA GLU A 58 -13.56 -7.89 11.27
C GLU A 58 -12.89 -7.86 9.90
N ASN A 59 -13.69 -7.57 8.87
CA ASN A 59 -13.22 -7.50 7.50
C ASN A 59 -12.48 -6.20 7.25
N ILE A 60 -11.27 -6.30 6.72
CA ILE A 60 -10.45 -5.16 6.30
C ILE A 60 -10.33 -5.22 4.77
N LEU A 61 -10.75 -4.15 4.09
CA LEU A 61 -10.53 -4.00 2.66
C LEU A 61 -9.52 -2.89 2.40
N ILE A 62 -8.44 -3.24 1.72
CA ILE A 62 -7.45 -2.28 1.22
C ILE A 62 -7.58 -2.26 -0.30
N TYR A 63 -7.75 -1.08 -0.89
CA TYR A 63 -7.81 -0.88 -2.33
C TYR A 63 -6.79 0.18 -2.72
N PHE A 64 -5.91 -0.15 -3.67
CA PHE A 64 -4.93 0.78 -4.23
C PHE A 64 -5.08 0.83 -5.75
N ALA A 65 -5.12 2.04 -6.30
CA ALA A 65 -5.10 2.30 -7.73
C ALA A 65 -4.04 3.35 -8.05
N GLY A 66 -3.03 2.97 -8.83
CA GLY A 66 -1.87 3.83 -9.07
C GLY A 66 -0.76 3.18 -9.86
N HIS A 67 0.43 3.76 -9.77
CA HIS A 67 1.62 3.21 -10.43
C HIS A 67 2.27 2.16 -9.53
N GLY A 68 2.63 1.03 -10.13
CA GLY A 68 3.64 0.14 -9.59
C GLY A 68 4.87 0.15 -10.49
N THR A 69 5.98 -0.34 -9.94
CA THR A 69 7.28 -0.39 -10.59
C THR A 69 7.98 -1.71 -10.26
N THR A 70 9.10 -1.96 -10.92
CA THR A 70 9.95 -3.12 -10.67
C THR A 70 11.40 -2.69 -10.63
N TYR A 71 12.15 -3.26 -9.68
CA TYR A 71 13.58 -3.04 -9.49
C TYR A 71 14.32 -4.36 -9.65
N GLU A 72 15.44 -4.33 -10.38
CA GLU A 72 16.35 -5.48 -10.45
C GLU A 72 17.18 -5.54 -9.17
N CYS A 73 17.21 -6.69 -8.50
CA CYS A 73 18.02 -6.86 -7.29
C CYS A 73 19.51 -6.61 -7.58
N ALA A 74 19.98 -6.92 -8.79
CA ALA A 74 21.36 -6.73 -9.22
C ALA A 74 21.81 -5.26 -9.27
N ASP A 75 20.88 -4.31 -9.26
CA ASP A 75 21.18 -2.87 -9.23
C ASP A 75 21.51 -2.37 -7.82
N TYR A 76 21.09 -3.11 -6.78
CA TYR A 76 21.18 -2.69 -5.38
C TYR A 76 22.04 -3.60 -4.51
N TYR A 77 22.19 -4.87 -4.89
CA TYR A 77 23.00 -5.86 -4.18
C TYR A 77 24.28 -6.20 -4.94
N GLN A 78 25.30 -6.70 -4.24
CA GLN A 78 26.55 -7.12 -4.87
C GLN A 78 26.27 -8.20 -5.91
N LYS A 79 26.73 -7.98 -7.15
CA LYS A 79 26.60 -8.93 -8.25
C LYS A 79 27.15 -10.29 -7.84
N GLU A 80 26.52 -11.35 -8.37
CA GLU A 80 26.87 -12.76 -8.11
C GLU A 80 26.53 -13.28 -6.70
N THR A 81 25.84 -12.48 -5.88
CA THR A 81 25.24 -12.97 -4.62
C THR A 81 23.82 -13.47 -4.84
N ALA A 82 23.34 -14.39 -3.99
CA ALA A 82 21.95 -14.85 -4.02
C ALA A 82 20.94 -13.69 -3.84
N ALA A 83 21.33 -12.63 -3.11
CA ALA A 83 20.53 -11.44 -2.91
C ALA A 83 20.36 -10.58 -4.18
N ALA A 84 21.27 -10.72 -5.16
CA ALA A 84 21.22 -9.99 -6.44
C ALA A 84 20.34 -10.68 -7.49
N LEU A 85 19.74 -11.84 -7.19
CA LEU A 85 18.88 -12.57 -8.11
C LEU A 85 17.42 -12.08 -8.03
N GLY A 86 16.80 -11.93 -9.20
CA GLY A 86 15.39 -11.62 -9.33
C GLY A 86 15.06 -10.13 -9.23
N THR A 87 13.77 -9.85 -9.09
CA THR A 87 13.21 -8.49 -9.05
C THR A 87 12.44 -8.24 -7.76
N ILE A 88 12.29 -6.96 -7.41
CA ILE A 88 11.40 -6.46 -6.37
C ILE A 88 10.33 -5.62 -7.06
N GLU A 89 9.08 -5.96 -6.83
CA GLU A 89 7.96 -5.11 -7.23
C GLU A 89 7.68 -4.09 -6.12
N ALA A 90 7.24 -2.90 -6.50
CA ALA A 90 6.91 -1.85 -5.54
C ALA A 90 5.72 -1.02 -6.01
N LEU A 91 4.93 -0.54 -5.05
CA LEU A 91 3.94 0.50 -5.30
C LEU A 91 4.66 1.85 -5.26
N CYS A 92 4.28 2.76 -6.15
CA CYS A 92 4.82 4.10 -6.21
C CYS A 92 3.88 5.06 -5.47
N PRO A 93 4.23 5.52 -4.25
CA PRO A 93 3.43 6.50 -3.54
C PRO A 93 3.45 7.82 -4.28
N MET A 94 2.44 8.62 -3.99
CA MET A 94 2.19 9.89 -4.65
C MET A 94 3.34 10.91 -4.47
N ASP A 95 3.90 10.94 -3.27
CA ASP A 95 4.91 11.90 -2.84
C ASP A 95 6.34 11.34 -2.98
N ARG A 96 6.50 10.29 -3.78
CA ARG A 96 7.82 9.75 -4.13
C ARG A 96 8.72 10.87 -4.63
N GLY A 97 9.96 10.87 -4.18
CA GLY A 97 10.94 11.87 -4.61
C GLY A 97 11.19 11.80 -6.14
N PRO A 98 11.55 12.92 -6.80
CA PRO A 98 11.86 12.92 -8.24
C PRO A 98 13.08 12.05 -8.61
N LYS A 99 13.84 11.59 -7.61
CA LYS A 99 14.94 10.64 -7.73
C LYS A 99 15.01 9.77 -6.45
N PRO A 100 15.56 8.54 -6.54
CA PRO A 100 15.98 7.77 -5.38
C PRO A 100 17.23 8.41 -4.75
N THR A 101 17.07 9.62 -4.21
CA THR A 101 18.06 10.29 -3.37
C THR A 101 17.79 9.93 -1.92
N ALA A 102 18.82 9.93 -1.07
CA ALA A 102 18.73 9.62 0.37
C ALA A 102 17.72 10.48 1.17
N THR A 103 17.15 11.52 0.56
CA THR A 103 16.18 12.45 1.16
C THR A 103 14.78 12.36 0.54
N GLY A 104 14.61 11.57 -0.52
CA GLY A 104 13.32 11.36 -1.18
C GLY A 104 12.57 10.21 -0.52
N ILE A 105 11.25 10.30 -0.48
CA ILE A 105 10.44 9.23 0.09
C ILE A 105 10.41 8.05 -0.91
N PRO A 106 10.77 6.81 -0.47
CA PRO A 106 10.92 5.68 -1.38
C PRO A 106 9.58 5.09 -1.81
N ASP A 107 9.64 4.28 -2.86
CA ASP A 107 8.55 3.39 -3.25
C ASP A 107 8.36 2.28 -2.19
N ILE A 108 7.15 1.74 -2.06
CA ILE A 108 6.81 0.73 -1.05
C ILE A 108 6.96 -0.66 -1.69
N SER A 109 7.93 -1.44 -1.26
CA SER A 109 8.19 -2.77 -1.81
C SER A 109 7.12 -3.79 -1.45
N ASP A 110 6.98 -4.82 -2.30
CA ASP A 110 6.17 -6.01 -2.04
C ASP A 110 6.51 -6.69 -0.70
N ARG A 111 7.79 -6.69 -0.30
CA ARG A 111 8.26 -7.21 0.98
C ARG A 111 7.73 -6.41 2.17
N GLU A 112 7.74 -5.08 2.07
CA GLU A 112 7.19 -4.19 3.09
C GLU A 112 5.68 -4.38 3.22
N ILE A 113 4.98 -4.45 2.09
CA ILE A 113 3.54 -4.75 2.04
C ILE A 113 3.24 -6.08 2.74
N ASN A 114 3.94 -7.15 2.37
CA ASN A 114 3.75 -8.47 2.97
C ASN A 114 4.00 -8.45 4.48
N THR A 115 5.00 -7.69 4.94
CA THR A 115 5.30 -7.52 6.37
C THR A 115 4.15 -6.82 7.10
N ILE A 116 3.59 -5.76 6.51
CA ILE A 116 2.45 -5.04 7.11
C ILE A 116 1.21 -5.93 7.14
N LEU A 117 0.89 -6.62 6.03
CA LEU A 117 -0.24 -7.53 5.96
C LEU A 117 -0.14 -8.65 7.01
N ALA A 118 1.07 -9.18 7.22
CA ALA A 118 1.33 -10.17 8.27
C ALA A 118 1.10 -9.60 9.68
N GLU A 119 1.48 -8.35 9.94
CA GLU A 119 1.22 -7.71 11.24
C GLU A 119 -0.28 -7.42 11.44
N ILE A 120 -1.00 -6.98 10.40
CA ILE A 120 -2.46 -6.82 10.45
C ILE A 120 -3.11 -8.18 10.73
N ALA A 121 -2.73 -9.22 9.99
CA ALA A 121 -3.21 -10.58 10.17
C ALA A 121 -3.02 -11.07 11.62
N LYS A 122 -1.84 -10.83 12.19
CA LYS A 122 -1.52 -11.19 13.58
C LYS A 122 -2.36 -10.44 14.60
N LYS A 123 -2.66 -9.16 14.38
CA LYS A 123 -3.38 -8.31 15.35
C LYS A 123 -4.89 -8.39 15.21
N LYS A 124 -5.38 -8.40 13.96
CA LYS A 124 -6.80 -8.29 13.59
C LYS A 124 -7.39 -9.58 13.05
N GLY A 125 -6.59 -10.61 12.79
CA GLY A 125 -7.04 -11.86 12.18
C GLY A 125 -6.92 -11.85 10.65
N ASN A 126 -7.15 -13.01 10.03
CA ASN A 126 -6.87 -13.25 8.62
C ASN A 126 -8.07 -12.89 7.70
N HIS A 127 -8.68 -11.72 7.90
CA HIS A 127 -9.82 -11.24 7.10
C HIS A 127 -9.50 -9.93 6.37
N THR A 128 -8.26 -9.82 5.88
CA THR A 128 -7.80 -8.69 5.08
C THR A 128 -7.83 -9.04 3.60
N THR A 129 -8.56 -8.27 2.82
CA THR A 129 -8.56 -8.34 1.35
C THR A 129 -7.76 -7.15 0.81
N PHE A 130 -6.76 -7.41 -0.02
CA PHE A 130 -5.98 -6.37 -0.69
C PHE A 130 -6.19 -6.44 -2.21
N ILE A 131 -6.76 -5.37 -2.78
CA ILE A 131 -6.99 -5.23 -4.22
C ILE A 131 -6.02 -4.19 -4.77
N LEU A 132 -5.29 -4.58 -5.80
CA LEU A 132 -4.29 -3.77 -6.48
C LEU A 132 -4.68 -3.54 -7.93
N ASP A 133 -5.00 -2.30 -8.26
CA ASP A 133 -5.21 -1.81 -9.62
C ASP A 133 -3.98 -1.01 -10.06
N CYS A 134 -2.89 -1.72 -10.28
CA CYS A 134 -1.60 -1.17 -10.72
C CYS A 134 -0.81 -2.18 -11.53
N CYS A 135 0.08 -1.70 -12.40
CA CYS A 135 1.06 -2.55 -13.07
C CYS A 135 2.06 -3.10 -12.04
N HIS A 136 2.59 -4.32 -12.24
CA HIS A 136 3.63 -4.94 -11.40
C HIS A 136 3.19 -5.20 -9.94
N SER A 137 2.15 -6.02 -9.77
CA SER A 137 1.55 -6.41 -8.48
C SER A 137 1.59 -7.93 -8.20
N PHE A 138 2.28 -8.69 -9.04
CA PHE A 138 2.28 -10.16 -9.02
C PHE A 138 2.95 -10.76 -7.77
N SER A 139 4.00 -10.12 -7.24
CA SER A 139 4.79 -10.62 -6.11
C SER A 139 4.17 -10.28 -4.75
N ILE A 140 3.13 -9.44 -4.72
CA ILE A 140 2.41 -9.07 -3.49
C ILE A 140 1.53 -10.23 -2.96
N THR A 141 1.33 -11.31 -3.72
CA THR A 141 0.58 -12.49 -3.27
C THR A 141 1.44 -13.59 -2.63
N ARG A 142 2.69 -13.30 -2.25
CA ARG A 142 3.56 -14.28 -1.55
C ARG A 142 3.18 -14.38 -0.07
N GLY A 143 2.02 -14.99 0.18
CA GLY A 143 1.54 -15.39 1.51
C GLY A 143 2.23 -16.64 2.03
#